data_AF-A0A1I0FGU5-F1
#
_entry.id   AF-A0A1I0FGU5-F1
#
_cell.length_a   1.000
_cell.length_b   1.000
_cell.length_c   1.000
_cell.angle_alpha   90.00
_cell.angle_beta   90.00
_cell.angle_gamma   90.00
#
_symmetry.space_group_name_H-M   'P 1'
#
loop_
_entity.id
_entity.type
_entity.pdbx_description
1 polymer ?
#
loop_
_entity_poly.entity_id
_entity_poly.type
_entity_poly.pdbx_seq_one_letter_code
_entity_poly.pdbx_strand_id
1 'polypeptide(L)' 'MEIRPVSDLRNKFSEIEKKVKEGKPVYLTKNGYGSMVVLSIE' A
#
# COMPACT_ATOMS: atom_id res chain seq x y z
N MET A 1 -7.65 -8.25 1.98
CA MET A 1 -6.28 -7.87 2.35
C MET A 1 -5.52 -7.64 1.06
N GLU A 2 -5.04 -6.42 0.83
CA GLU A 2 -4.35 -6.05 -0.42
C GLU A 2 -2.84 -5.98 -0.16
N ILE A 3 -2.06 -6.79 -0.88
CA ILE A 3 -0.60 -6.88 -0.73
C ILE A 3 0.05 -6.43 -2.03
N ARG A 4 0.97 -5.46 -1.96
CA ARG A 4 1.66 -4.90 -3.13
C ARG A 4 3.17 -4.81 -2.91
N PRO A 5 4.01 -4.85 -3.95
CA PRO A 5 5.43 -4.57 -3.79
C PRO A 5 5.66 -3.11 -3.40
N VAL A 6 6.69 -2.84 -2.61
CA VAL A 6 7.09 -1.46 -2.23
C VAL A 6 7.35 -0.57 -3.45
N SER A 7 7.69 -1.14 -4.61
CA SER A 7 7.85 -0.41 -5.88
C SER A 7 6.56 0.24 -6.37
N ASP A 8 5.39 -0.26 -5.98
CA ASP A 8 4.11 0.32 -6.38
C ASP A 8 3.87 1.68 -5.71
N LEU A 9 4.57 2.02 -4.61
CA LEU A 9 4.56 3.38 -4.07
C LEU A 9 5.09 4.41 -5.08
N ARG A 10 6.03 4.01 -5.96
CA ARG A 10 6.55 4.90 -7.00
C ARG A 10 5.65 4.93 -8.22
N ASN A 11 5.22 3.75 -8.68
CA ASN A 11 4.62 3.60 -10.00
C ASN A 11 3.09 3.64 -9.99
N LYS A 12 2.45 3.45 -8.83
CA LYS A 12 0.99 3.32 -8.67
C LYS A 12 0.48 4.04 -7.43
N PHE A 13 1.14 5.13 -7.06
CA PHE A 13 0.82 5.89 -5.85
C PHE A 13 -0.66 6.30 -5.79
N SER A 14 -1.21 6.89 -6.85
CA SER A 14 -2.60 7.37 -6.87
C SER A 14 -3.63 6.27 -6.66
N GLU A 15 -3.33 5.04 -7.12
CA GLU A 15 -4.19 3.88 -6.86
C GLU A 15 -4.15 3.51 -5.36
N ILE A 16 -2.95 3.44 -4.79
CA ILE A 16 -2.75 3.15 -3.35
C ILE A 16 -3.43 4.22 -2.49
N GLU A 17 -3.23 5.49 -2.84
CA GLU A 17 -3.83 6.64 -2.14
C GLU A 17 -5.35 6.54 -2.10
N LYS A 18 -5.98 6.23 -3.23
CA LYS A 18 -7.44 6.03 -3.31
C LYS A 18 -7.90 4.90 -2.39
N LYS A 19 -7.18 3.77 -2.36
CA LYS A 19 -7.52 2.62 -1.49
C LYS A 19 -7.45 2.98 -0.02
N VAL A 20 -6.38 3.64 0.41
CA VAL A 20 -6.20 3.98 1.83
C VAL A 20 -7.17 5.06 2.30
N LYS A 21 -7.59 5.97 1.41
CA LYS A 21 -8.67 6.95 1.65
C LYS A 21 -10.05 6.31 1.84
N GLU A 22 -10.26 5.08 1.36
CA GLU A 22 -11.47 4.29 1.67
C GLU A 22 -11.39 3.61 3.06
N GLY A 23 -10.38 3.93 3.87
CA GLY A 23 -10.14 3.31 5.19
C GLY A 23 -9.57 1.89 5.11
N LYS A 24 -9.11 1.45 3.93
CA LYS A 24 -8.58 0.10 3.72
C LYS A 24 -7.04 0.11 3.80
N PRO A 25 -6.42 -0.72 4.65
CA PRO A 25 -4.96 -0.82 4.69
C PRO A 25 -4.41 -1.50 3.44
N VAL A 26 -3.27 -0.99 2.95
CA VAL A 26 -2.46 -1.64 1.90
C VAL A 26 -1.16 -2.15 2.53
N TYR A 27 -0.93 -3.45 2.41
CA TYR A 27 0.25 -4.12 2.94
C TYR A 27 1.33 -4.14 1.86
N LEU A 28 2.56 -3.78 2.24
CA LEU A 28 3.68 -3.72 1.31
C LEU A 28 4.70 -4.81 1.57
N THR A 29 5.21 -5.40 0.49
CA THR A 29 6.28 -6.39 0.51
C THR A 29 7.53 -5.91 -0.21
N LYS A 30 8.69 -6.38 0.25
CA LYS A 30 9.97 -6.21 -0.43
C LYS A 30 10.59 -7.59 -0.60
N ASN A 31 10.84 -7.98 -1.85
CA ASN A 31 11.41 -9.30 -2.21
C ASN A 31 10.64 -10.48 -1.58
N GLY A 32 9.31 -10.41 -1.54
CA GLY A 32 8.45 -11.46 -0.97
C GLY A 32 8.24 -11.40 0.54
N TYR A 33 8.96 -10.54 1.26
CA TYR A 33 8.82 -10.38 2.71
C TYR A 33 7.95 -9.17 3.06
N GLY A 34 7.12 -9.31 4.10
CA GLY A 34 6.36 -8.19 4.64
C GLY A 34 7.28 -7.05 5.08
N SER A 35 6.93 -5.82 4.73
CA SER A 35 7.76 -4.65 5.00
C SER A 35 7.04 -3.60 5.83
N MET A 36 5.85 -3.16 5.42
CA MET A 36 5.08 -2.11 6.10
C MET A 36 3.61 -2.12 5.68
N VAL A 37 2.79 -1.29 6.34
CA VAL A 37 1.38 -1.06 5.98
C VAL A 37 1.17 0.42 5.76
N VAL A 38 0.39 0.77 4.73
CA VAL A 38 -0.06 2.13 4.45
C VAL A 38 -1.55 2.22 4.79
N LEU A 39 -1.92 3.23 5.57
CA LEU A 39 -3.30 3.54 5.96
C LEU A 39 -3.47 5.06 5.99
N SER A 40 -4.67 5.54 5.67
CA SER A 40 -5.04 6.95 5.90
C SER A 40 -5.08 7.23 7.41
N ILE A 41 -4.65 8.44 7.79
CA ILE A 41 -4.77 8.95 9.18
C ILE A 41 -6.01 9.84 9.32
N GLU A 42 -6.59 10.28 8.19
CA GLU A 42 -7.91 10.89 8.11
C GLU A 42 -9.02 9.83 8.15
#